data_AF-A0A2D9NIU3-F1
#
_entry.id   AF-A0A2D9NIU3-F1
#
_cell.length_a   1.000
_cell.length_b   1.000
_cell.length_c   1.000
_cell.angle_alpha   90.00
_cell.angle_beta   90.00
_cell.angle_gamma   90.00
#
_symmetry.space_group_name_H-M   'P 1'
#
loop_
_entity.id
_entity.type
_entity.pdbx_description
1 polymer ?
#
loop_
_entity_poly.entity_id
_entity_poly.type
_entity_poly.pdbx_seq_one_letter_code
_entity_poly.pdbx_strand_id
1 'polypeptide(L)'
;MIFCGFIYNRGTIHLSSLPARLVDVMSGYQIDDVPSVDISDEFKGILSNSNADPEQVKLMSEAIIGVDENDNETGKLSKVEAHHGAGHLHRAFSVLLFDKQNRLLIQKRASDKVTFPGVWANTCCSHPLYSDSERETKDAMGVKRAAVRKLNQELGITEDQLVIDDFHLITKMIYSSRMNPDWIEREIDHILMIQADVDVEINQNEVSEIKWVTQEELHEMLVSDVQGDGEIAPWFRCIASRLMNNDWWQAAGDAGKMAELVDDQIHDMGDVSHMLTYSKGAGLSISIEEVKPLVESRISESLRAARHSRLSNAMMHLIKGGGKRLRATLPWLVAKAVGNSHSGLLDIGAAIEIVHNFTLVHDDIMDDDDTRRGLNAVHIEYGLPTAINAGDAMLAIAFERLVSAKGLDNKDVAAMVNRLAWMVRRVSEGQQLDIEFEDRIAVSEEDYFEMIEGKTAVMFLTCAEIGSRMSGADDETIQCMADWGLAVGLCFQLMDDLIDVLSDSDTLGKPAGSDIAQGKRTLMVIHALSKEDSPSQRDLLSVLGKGDSATQEEIDVGLKALADLGSIQYARERAEMYHSNAHALLDRLPESPALIALRELTDYQLKRIS
;
A
#
# COMPACT_ATOMS: atom_id res chain seq x y z
N MET A 1 3.59 25.43 -51.43
CA MET A 1 3.54 26.91 -51.50
C MET A 1 3.39 27.38 -50.05
N ILE A 2 4.33 28.04 -49.37
CA ILE A 2 5.40 28.97 -49.77
C ILE A 2 6.62 28.74 -48.86
N PHE A 3 7.80 28.82 -49.48
CA PHE A 3 9.16 28.82 -48.92
C PHE A 3 9.59 30.24 -48.48
N CYS A 4 10.46 30.34 -47.46
CA CYS A 4 11.60 31.29 -47.29
C CYS A 4 12.09 31.17 -45.83
N GLY A 5 13.36 30.99 -45.46
CA GLY A 5 14.65 31.27 -46.10
C GLY A 5 15.33 32.45 -45.40
N PHE A 6 16.63 32.30 -45.05
CA PHE A 6 17.63 33.28 -44.56
C PHE A 6 17.73 33.51 -43.03
N ILE A 7 18.89 33.66 -42.35
CA ILE A 7 20.29 34.01 -42.68
C ILE A 7 21.25 33.41 -41.62
N TYR A 8 22.44 32.97 -42.06
CA TYR A 8 23.64 32.70 -41.26
C TYR A 8 24.30 34.03 -40.83
N ASN A 9 24.67 34.21 -39.57
CA ASN A 9 25.60 35.28 -39.18
C ASN A 9 26.76 34.74 -38.35
N ARG A 10 27.98 34.89 -38.91
CA ARG A 10 29.26 34.59 -38.28
C ARG A 10 29.64 35.77 -37.39
N GLY A 11 29.83 35.52 -36.10
CA GLY A 11 30.41 36.48 -35.15
C GLY A 11 31.63 35.86 -34.46
N THR A 12 32.82 36.26 -34.92
CA THR A 12 34.11 36.07 -34.24
C THR A 12 34.10 36.85 -32.93
N ILE A 13 34.35 36.20 -31.79
CA ILE A 13 34.61 36.88 -30.52
C ILE A 13 36.00 36.49 -30.01
N HIS A 14 36.75 37.54 -29.70
CA HIS A 14 38.14 37.56 -29.27
C HIS A 14 38.37 36.83 -27.93
N LEU A 15 39.49 36.10 -27.88
CA LEU A 15 40.17 35.64 -26.67
C LEU A 15 40.66 36.85 -25.85
N SER A 16 40.15 36.99 -24.63
CA SER A 16 40.81 37.78 -23.58
C SER A 16 40.54 37.19 -22.20
N SER A 17 41.56 36.52 -21.67
CA SER A 17 41.94 36.40 -20.25
C SER A 17 40.82 36.46 -19.20
N LEU A 18 40.39 35.29 -18.71
CA LEU A 18 39.71 35.17 -17.42
C LEU A 18 40.73 34.83 -16.32
N PRO A 19 40.71 35.50 -15.16
CA PRO A 19 41.64 35.26 -14.08
C PRO A 19 41.28 33.99 -13.30
N ALA A 20 42.31 33.25 -12.91
CA ALA A 20 42.22 32.13 -11.98
C ALA A 20 41.56 32.56 -10.66
N ARG A 21 40.41 31.96 -10.33
CA ARG A 21 39.85 31.75 -8.98
C ARG A 21 38.54 30.96 -9.07
N LEU A 22 38.66 29.64 -9.05
CA LEU A 22 37.62 28.67 -8.72
C LEU A 22 38.33 27.49 -8.04
N VAL A 23 38.92 27.79 -6.89
CA VAL A 23 39.45 26.82 -5.92
C VAL A 23 39.02 27.37 -4.57
N ASP A 24 37.72 27.30 -4.27
CA ASP A 24 37.14 27.51 -2.93
C ASP A 24 35.61 27.40 -2.98
N VAL A 25 35.09 26.19 -3.17
CA VAL A 25 33.81 25.74 -2.58
C VAL A 25 33.94 24.22 -2.48
N MET A 26 33.53 23.63 -1.36
CA MET A 26 33.57 22.19 -1.03
C MET A 26 34.82 21.70 -0.29
N SER A 27 35.36 22.50 0.64
CA SER A 27 36.07 21.93 1.78
C SER A 27 35.05 21.34 2.76
N GLY A 28 34.96 20.01 2.80
CA GLY A 28 34.40 19.16 3.85
C GLY A 28 33.15 19.67 4.57
N TYR A 29 31.99 19.10 4.24
CA TYR A 29 30.81 19.18 5.10
C TYR A 29 31.18 18.71 6.51
N GLN A 30 31.30 19.62 7.47
CA GLN A 30 31.32 19.27 8.88
C GLN A 30 29.93 18.70 9.23
N ILE A 31 29.83 17.81 10.22
CA ILE A 31 28.55 17.19 10.65
C ILE A 31 27.49 18.27 11.03
N ASP A 32 27.93 19.50 11.30
CA ASP A 32 27.07 20.64 11.65
C ASP A 32 26.49 21.41 10.44
N ASP A 33 26.90 21.11 9.20
CA ASP A 33 26.38 21.73 7.97
C ASP A 33 25.27 20.92 7.28
N VAL A 34 24.81 19.84 7.91
CA VAL A 34 23.74 18.97 7.40
C VAL A 34 22.38 19.63 7.68
N PRO A 35 21.54 19.91 6.67
CA PRO A 35 20.22 20.47 6.89
C PRO A 35 19.39 19.50 7.72
N SER A 36 18.82 19.98 8.82
CA SER A 36 17.99 19.20 9.72
C SER A 36 16.55 19.74 9.78
N VAL A 37 15.62 18.89 10.21
CA VAL A 37 14.25 19.26 10.56
C VAL A 37 14.07 19.08 12.06
N ASP A 38 13.38 20.01 12.71
CA ASP A 38 13.01 19.86 14.11
C ASP A 38 12.10 18.64 14.27
N ILE A 39 12.61 17.62 14.95
CA ILE A 39 11.86 16.42 15.29
C ILE A 39 10.92 16.72 16.47
N SER A 40 9.69 16.19 16.42
CA SER A 40 8.72 16.30 17.52
C SER A 40 9.24 15.69 18.82
N ASP A 41 8.75 16.16 19.96
CA ASP A 41 9.17 15.61 21.27
C ASP A 41 8.75 14.15 21.46
N GLU A 42 7.70 13.70 20.75
CA GLU A 42 7.28 12.30 20.67
C GLU A 42 8.38 11.42 20.05
N PHE A 43 8.91 11.81 18.89
CA PHE A 43 9.98 11.08 18.22
C PHE A 43 11.29 11.11 19.01
N LYS A 44 11.62 12.22 19.70
CA LYS A 44 12.75 12.25 20.64
C LYS A 44 12.58 11.23 21.78
N GLY A 45 11.35 11.06 22.26
CA GLY A 45 10.97 10.02 23.22
C GLY A 45 11.19 8.60 22.66
N ILE A 46 10.79 8.34 21.41
CA ILE A 46 10.94 7.04 20.75
C ILE A 46 12.43 6.69 20.55
N LEU A 47 13.23 7.65 20.09
CA LEU A 47 14.66 7.48 19.86
C LEU A 47 15.44 7.30 21.17
N SER A 48 15.04 7.98 22.25
CA SER A 48 15.68 7.78 23.57
C SER A 48 15.31 6.43 24.21
N ASN A 49 14.09 5.93 23.99
CA ASN A 49 13.65 4.62 24.50
C ASN A 49 14.24 3.41 23.75
N SER A 50 14.74 3.60 22.53
CA SER A 50 15.39 2.55 21.73
C SER A 50 16.88 2.34 22.08
N ASN A 51 17.42 3.02 23.11
CA ASN A 51 18.85 3.04 23.44
C ASN A 51 19.76 3.42 22.25
N ALA A 52 19.21 4.18 21.29
CA ALA A 52 19.98 4.60 20.11
C ALA A 52 21.13 5.52 20.53
N ASP A 53 22.30 5.30 19.93
CA ASP A 53 23.47 6.17 20.09
C ASP A 53 23.07 7.65 19.81
N PRO A 54 23.47 8.62 20.65
CA PRO A 54 23.26 10.05 20.40
C PRO A 54 23.61 10.51 18.98
N GLU A 55 24.63 9.93 18.34
CA GLU A 55 24.97 10.23 16.94
C GLU A 55 23.89 9.72 15.97
N GLN A 56 23.34 8.52 16.20
CA GLN A 56 22.22 7.99 15.40
C GLN A 56 20.97 8.87 15.56
N VAL A 57 20.69 9.40 16.76
CA VAL A 57 19.58 10.35 16.97
C VAL A 57 19.76 11.62 16.13
N LYS A 58 20.98 12.14 16.02
CA LYS A 58 21.28 13.31 15.18
C LYS A 58 21.04 12.99 13.69
N LEU A 59 21.48 11.83 13.22
CA LEU A 59 21.24 11.38 11.84
C LEU A 59 19.75 11.23 11.50
N MET A 60 18.90 10.93 12.50
CA MET A 60 17.45 10.83 12.28
C MET A 60 16.76 12.18 12.05
N SER A 61 17.45 13.30 12.32
CA SER A 61 16.94 14.66 12.08
C SER A 61 17.29 15.22 10.71
N GLU A 62 18.09 14.51 9.92
CA GLU A 62 18.50 14.94 8.59
C GLU A 62 17.28 15.19 7.69
N ALA A 63 17.31 16.33 7.00
CA ALA A 63 16.31 16.71 6.03
C ALA A 63 16.61 16.01 4.70
N ILE A 64 15.69 15.16 4.25
CA ILE A 64 15.77 14.39 3.01
C ILE A 64 14.65 14.78 2.04
N ILE A 65 14.74 14.29 0.81
CA ILE A 65 13.84 14.63 -0.29
C ILE A 65 12.67 13.64 -0.36
N GLY A 66 11.46 14.10 -0.03
CA GLY A 66 10.23 13.35 -0.30
C GLY A 66 9.89 13.36 -1.79
N VAL A 67 9.37 12.25 -2.31
CA VAL A 67 9.03 12.10 -3.74
C VAL A 67 7.69 11.39 -3.97
N ASP A 68 7.14 11.51 -5.18
CA ASP A 68 6.03 10.69 -5.67
C ASP A 68 6.52 9.45 -6.43
N GLU A 69 5.62 8.57 -6.87
CA GLU A 69 5.95 7.32 -7.61
C GLU A 69 6.68 7.57 -8.95
N ASN A 70 6.70 8.82 -9.45
CA ASN A 70 7.40 9.21 -10.68
C ASN A 70 8.71 9.95 -10.39
N ASP A 71 9.21 9.90 -9.14
CA ASP A 71 10.43 10.58 -8.71
C ASP A 71 10.35 12.12 -8.81
N ASN A 72 9.15 12.70 -8.75
CA ASN A 72 8.98 14.14 -8.60
C ASN A 72 9.09 14.54 -7.12
N GLU A 73 9.82 15.61 -6.83
CA GLU A 73 9.93 16.14 -5.47
C GLU A 73 8.57 16.60 -4.92
N THR A 74 8.18 16.07 -3.76
CA THR A 74 6.95 16.46 -3.04
C THR A 74 7.22 17.40 -1.88
N GLY A 75 8.46 17.43 -1.37
CA GLY A 75 8.89 18.36 -0.34
C GLY A 75 10.01 17.82 0.55
N LYS A 76 10.19 18.48 1.68
CA LYS A 76 11.19 18.14 2.70
C LYS A 76 10.58 17.21 3.76
N LEU A 77 11.31 16.16 4.12
CA LEU A 77 10.98 15.24 5.22
C LEU A 77 12.18 15.10 6.15
N SER A 78 11.95 14.84 7.45
CA SER A 78 13.02 14.28 8.28
C SER A 78 13.19 12.79 7.99
N LYS A 79 14.38 12.26 8.26
CA LYS A 79 14.66 10.83 8.15
C LYS A 79 13.75 9.99 9.04
N VAL A 80 13.48 10.42 10.28
CA VAL A 80 12.55 9.71 11.18
C VAL A 80 11.12 9.70 10.64
N GLU A 81 10.59 10.82 10.14
CA GLU A 81 9.25 10.87 9.55
C GLU A 81 9.15 9.92 8.36
N ALA A 82 10.17 9.86 7.52
CA ALA A 82 10.18 9.00 6.35
C ALA A 82 10.18 7.50 6.68
N HIS A 83 10.71 7.09 7.83
CA HIS A 83 10.92 5.68 8.18
C HIS A 83 10.02 5.15 9.30
N HIS A 84 9.35 6.01 10.07
CA HIS A 84 8.53 5.58 11.20
C HIS A 84 7.05 5.40 10.80
N GLY A 85 6.35 4.48 11.47
CA GLY A 85 4.93 4.21 11.26
C GLY A 85 4.70 3.65 9.85
N ALA A 86 3.81 4.28 9.06
CA ALA A 86 3.57 3.92 7.67
C ALA A 86 4.70 4.33 6.70
N GLY A 87 5.59 5.23 7.14
CA GLY A 87 6.67 5.79 6.34
C GLY A 87 6.20 6.62 5.15
N HIS A 88 7.12 7.38 4.56
CA HIS A 88 6.88 8.23 3.39
C HIS A 88 7.86 7.89 2.27
N LEU A 89 7.37 7.91 1.03
CA LEU A 89 8.22 7.70 -0.14
C LEU A 89 9.23 8.85 -0.25
N HIS A 90 10.51 8.50 -0.31
CA HIS A 90 11.61 9.45 -0.40
C HIS A 90 12.68 8.98 -1.38
N ARG A 91 13.49 9.91 -1.85
CA ARG A 91 14.61 9.58 -2.75
C ARG A 91 15.75 8.97 -1.96
N ALA A 92 16.36 7.94 -2.52
CA ALA A 92 17.54 7.28 -2.00
C ALA A 92 18.53 6.99 -3.13
N PHE A 93 19.69 6.46 -2.77
CA PHE A 93 20.67 5.97 -3.73
C PHE A 93 21.43 4.76 -3.20
N SER A 94 21.91 3.95 -4.15
CA SER A 94 22.75 2.79 -3.94
C SER A 94 23.99 2.92 -4.82
N VAL A 95 25.18 2.89 -4.21
CA VAL A 95 26.45 2.84 -4.92
C VAL A 95 26.90 1.39 -5.10
N LEU A 96 27.33 1.06 -6.31
CA LEU A 96 28.06 -0.15 -6.68
C LEU A 96 29.47 0.24 -7.11
N LEU A 97 30.43 0.13 -6.19
CA LEU A 97 31.83 0.48 -6.41
C LEU A 97 32.65 -0.76 -6.72
N PHE A 98 33.23 -0.79 -7.91
CA PHE A 98 34.13 -1.84 -8.37
C PHE A 98 35.59 -1.42 -8.26
N ASP A 99 36.49 -2.34 -7.95
CA ASP A 99 37.92 -2.11 -8.10
C ASP A 99 38.41 -2.46 -9.52
N LYS A 100 39.69 -2.19 -9.81
CA LYS A 100 40.30 -2.59 -11.10
C LYS A 100 40.43 -4.09 -11.30
N GLN A 101 40.19 -4.91 -10.28
CA GLN A 101 40.13 -6.37 -10.38
C GLN A 101 38.69 -6.87 -10.62
N ASN A 102 37.75 -5.95 -10.85
CA ASN A 102 36.35 -6.23 -11.07
C ASN A 102 35.65 -6.93 -9.90
N ARG A 103 36.06 -6.59 -8.66
CA ARG A 103 35.36 -6.99 -7.44
C ARG A 103 34.48 -5.84 -6.96
N LEU A 104 33.29 -6.16 -6.48
CA LEU A 104 32.35 -5.21 -5.89
C LEU A 104 32.63 -5.05 -4.40
N LEU A 105 32.73 -3.81 -3.92
CA LEU A 105 32.78 -3.51 -2.49
C LEU A 105 31.37 -3.61 -1.90
N ILE A 106 31.21 -4.43 -0.87
CA ILE A 106 29.97 -4.53 -0.08
C ILE A 106 30.27 -4.26 1.39
N GLN A 107 29.27 -3.78 2.13
CA GLN A 107 29.40 -3.46 3.55
C GLN A 107 28.34 -4.16 4.39
N LYS A 108 28.70 -4.50 5.62
CA LYS A 108 27.76 -4.95 6.65
C LYS A 108 27.43 -3.77 7.54
N ARG A 109 26.15 -3.45 7.67
CA ARG A 109 25.67 -2.35 8.51
C ARG A 109 26.03 -2.61 9.99
N ALA A 110 26.30 -1.56 10.75
CA ALA A 110 26.54 -1.69 12.19
C ALA A 110 25.32 -2.29 12.92
N SER A 111 25.57 -2.98 14.05
CA SER A 111 24.51 -3.58 14.87
C SER A 111 23.61 -2.55 15.56
N ASP A 112 24.13 -1.34 15.75
CA ASP A 112 23.50 -0.28 16.53
C ASP A 112 22.64 0.65 15.66
N LYS A 113 22.52 0.35 14.36
CA LYS A 113 21.64 1.08 13.43
C LYS A 113 20.18 0.93 13.85
N VAL A 114 19.46 2.06 13.86
CA VAL A 114 18.03 2.07 14.18
C VAL A 114 17.22 1.27 13.16
N THR A 115 17.57 1.38 11.87
CA THR A 115 16.92 0.64 10.78
C THR A 115 17.88 -0.33 10.12
N PHE A 116 17.41 -1.56 9.92
CA PHE A 116 18.11 -2.67 9.28
C PHE A 116 19.54 -2.88 9.83
N PRO A 117 19.71 -3.16 11.14
CA PRO A 117 21.02 -3.44 11.71
C PRO A 117 21.57 -4.78 11.22
N GLY A 118 22.89 -4.87 11.05
CA GLY A 118 23.60 -6.14 10.81
C GLY A 118 23.42 -6.77 9.42
N VAL A 119 22.66 -6.18 8.50
CA VAL A 119 22.51 -6.72 7.14
C VAL A 119 23.69 -6.33 6.24
N TRP A 120 24.06 -7.23 5.32
CA TRP A 120 24.98 -6.95 4.21
C TRP A 120 24.24 -6.18 3.11
N ALA A 121 24.79 -5.03 2.71
CA ALA A 121 24.27 -4.18 1.65
C ALA A 121 25.34 -3.95 0.56
N ASN A 122 24.94 -3.27 -0.50
CA ASN A 122 25.84 -2.72 -1.51
C ASN A 122 26.85 -1.73 -0.88
N THR A 123 27.79 -1.22 -1.67
CA THR A 123 28.91 -0.38 -1.20
C THR A 123 28.49 0.69 -0.21
N CYS A 124 27.50 1.51 -0.56
CA CYS A 124 26.94 2.55 0.29
C CYS A 124 25.52 2.83 -0.17
N CYS A 125 24.58 2.91 0.77
CA CYS A 125 23.17 3.20 0.52
C CYS A 125 22.67 4.26 1.49
N SER A 126 22.11 5.34 0.96
CA SER A 126 21.68 6.48 1.78
C SER A 126 20.75 7.42 1.01
N HIS A 127 20.57 8.64 1.51
CA HIS A 127 19.64 9.60 0.93
C HIS A 127 20.36 10.91 0.54
N PRO A 128 19.95 11.53 -0.60
CA PRO A 128 20.27 12.92 -0.86
C PRO A 128 19.55 13.83 0.14
N LEU A 129 20.24 14.87 0.57
CA LEU A 129 19.73 15.88 1.49
C LEU A 129 18.83 16.87 0.77
N TYR A 130 17.90 17.46 1.51
CA TYR A 130 17.11 18.59 1.06
C TYR A 130 17.96 19.87 1.07
N SER A 131 18.92 19.96 0.15
CA SER A 131 19.82 21.09 -0.05
C SER A 131 19.88 21.46 -1.54
N ASP A 132 20.23 22.71 -1.87
CA ASP A 132 20.29 23.14 -3.27
C ASP A 132 21.31 22.32 -4.09
N SER A 133 22.38 21.85 -3.47
CA SER A 133 23.42 21.04 -4.12
C SER A 133 22.96 19.59 -4.40
N GLU A 134 22.21 18.97 -3.50
CA GLU A 134 21.80 17.56 -3.61
C GLU A 134 20.41 17.38 -4.24
N ARG A 135 19.66 18.48 -4.41
CA ARG A 135 18.41 18.51 -5.18
C ARG A 135 18.60 18.70 -6.69
N GLU A 136 19.83 18.90 -7.16
CA GLU A 136 20.11 19.03 -8.60
C GLU A 136 19.85 17.71 -9.34
N THR A 137 18.84 17.67 -10.20
CA THR A 137 18.45 16.46 -10.94
C THR A 137 19.17 16.28 -12.27
N LYS A 138 19.76 17.35 -12.80
CA LYS A 138 20.48 17.31 -14.08
C LYS A 138 21.67 16.36 -13.96
N ASP A 139 21.77 15.41 -14.89
CA ASP A 139 22.83 14.39 -14.95
C ASP A 139 23.00 13.59 -13.64
N ALA A 140 21.90 13.44 -12.88
CA ALA A 140 21.86 12.83 -11.55
C ALA A 140 22.82 13.46 -10.52
N MET A 141 23.24 14.71 -10.75
CA MET A 141 24.35 15.33 -10.04
C MET A 141 24.14 15.42 -8.53
N GLY A 142 22.92 15.73 -8.09
CA GLY A 142 22.58 15.82 -6.66
C GLY A 142 22.77 14.48 -5.94
N VAL A 143 22.34 13.39 -6.57
CA VAL A 143 22.52 12.03 -6.05
C VAL A 143 24.00 11.61 -6.07
N LYS A 144 24.76 11.96 -7.12
CA LYS A 144 26.21 11.71 -7.17
C LYS A 144 26.96 12.43 -6.05
N ARG A 145 26.62 13.69 -5.77
CA ARG A 145 27.20 14.45 -4.64
C ARG A 145 26.86 13.82 -3.30
N ALA A 146 25.61 13.39 -3.12
CA ALA A 146 25.20 12.67 -1.92
C ALA A 146 25.97 11.36 -1.72
N ALA A 147 26.21 10.61 -2.81
CA ALA A 147 27.01 9.40 -2.81
C ALA A 147 28.46 9.65 -2.38
N VAL A 148 29.13 10.66 -2.96
CA VAL A 148 30.49 11.05 -2.55
C VAL A 148 30.54 11.41 -1.06
N ARG A 149 29.59 12.21 -0.57
CA ARG A 149 29.49 12.57 0.85
C ARG A 149 29.34 11.34 1.75
N LYS A 150 28.44 10.41 1.40
CA LYS A 150 28.16 9.23 2.24
C LYS A 150 29.24 8.16 2.17
N LEU A 151 29.91 7.98 1.02
CA LEU A 151 31.11 7.17 0.92
C LEU A 151 32.21 7.67 1.86
N ASN A 152 32.36 8.99 2.00
CA ASN A 152 33.27 9.56 2.99
C ASN A 152 32.83 9.28 4.43
N GLN A 153 31.56 9.54 4.76
CA GLN A 153 31.04 9.39 6.12
C GLN A 153 31.00 7.93 6.63
N GLU A 154 30.71 6.96 5.75
CA GLU A 154 30.55 5.55 6.10
C GLU A 154 31.85 4.75 5.94
N LEU A 155 32.60 5.03 4.86
CA LEU A 155 33.75 4.22 4.44
C LEU A 155 35.08 4.99 4.45
N GLY A 156 35.10 6.27 4.83
CA GLY A 156 36.31 7.09 4.86
C GLY A 156 36.89 7.42 3.49
N ILE A 157 36.19 7.07 2.40
CA ILE A 157 36.65 7.32 1.03
C ILE A 157 36.56 8.82 0.75
N THR A 158 37.70 9.47 0.57
CA THR A 158 37.78 10.92 0.41
C THR A 158 37.47 11.37 -1.01
N GLU A 159 37.01 12.61 -1.16
CA GLU A 159 36.58 13.16 -2.46
C GLU A 159 37.71 13.18 -3.51
N ASP A 160 38.98 13.27 -3.09
CA ASP A 160 40.14 13.23 -4.00
C ASP A 160 40.40 11.84 -4.60
N GLN A 161 39.80 10.79 -4.03
CA GLN A 161 39.86 9.42 -4.56
C GLN A 161 38.74 9.14 -5.58
N LEU A 162 37.76 10.04 -5.70
CA LEU A 162 36.55 9.83 -6.49
C LEU A 162 36.41 10.95 -7.54
N VAL A 163 36.24 10.58 -8.80
CA VAL A 163 35.88 11.54 -9.85
C VAL A 163 34.37 11.48 -10.03
N ILE A 164 33.68 12.60 -9.75
CA ILE A 164 32.20 12.63 -9.77
C ILE A 164 31.60 12.25 -11.14
N ASP A 165 32.31 12.56 -12.22
CA ASP A 165 31.89 12.24 -13.59
C ASP A 165 31.99 10.73 -13.91
N ASP A 166 32.76 9.96 -13.12
CA ASP A 166 32.90 8.51 -13.26
C ASP A 166 31.75 7.74 -12.59
N PHE A 167 30.85 8.44 -11.87
CA PHE A 167 29.60 7.84 -11.42
C PHE A 167 28.59 7.79 -12.57
N HIS A 168 28.08 6.60 -12.87
CA HIS A 168 27.03 6.38 -13.84
C HIS A 168 25.72 6.03 -13.12
N LEU A 169 24.66 6.81 -13.33
CA LEU A 169 23.31 6.39 -12.94
C LEU A 169 22.85 5.34 -13.95
N ILE A 170 22.76 4.08 -13.51
CA ILE A 170 22.41 2.97 -14.40
C ILE A 170 20.89 2.85 -14.50
N THR A 171 20.18 2.84 -13.38
CA THR A 171 18.72 2.72 -13.36
C THR A 171 18.17 3.17 -12.02
N LYS A 172 16.85 3.12 -11.85
CA LYS A 172 16.14 3.41 -10.61
C LYS A 172 15.20 2.28 -10.25
N MET A 173 14.96 2.05 -8.97
CA MET A 173 13.91 1.13 -8.51
C MET A 173 13.06 1.76 -7.42
N ILE A 174 11.79 1.35 -7.34
CA ILE A 174 10.89 1.69 -6.25
C ILE A 174 10.58 0.44 -5.43
N TYR A 175 10.68 0.54 -4.10
CA TYR A 175 10.41 -0.58 -3.20
C TYR A 175 9.93 -0.14 -1.83
N SER A 176 9.33 -1.08 -1.08
CA SER A 176 9.11 -0.96 0.36
C SER A 176 9.66 -2.15 1.12
N SER A 177 10.23 -1.92 2.30
CA SER A 177 10.73 -2.97 3.18
C SER A 177 10.39 -2.61 4.62
N ARG A 178 9.57 -3.42 5.28
CA ARG A 178 9.24 -3.26 6.69
C ARG A 178 10.21 -4.09 7.53
N MET A 179 10.85 -3.46 8.51
CA MET A 179 11.71 -4.16 9.46
C MET A 179 10.89 -4.70 10.63
N ASN A 180 10.02 -3.87 11.19
CA ASN A 180 9.19 -4.21 12.35
C ASN A 180 7.91 -3.32 12.37
N PRO A 181 7.02 -3.42 13.38
CA PRO A 181 5.81 -2.59 13.43
C PRO A 181 6.05 -1.08 13.35
N ASP A 182 7.21 -0.62 13.81
CA ASP A 182 7.53 0.80 13.93
C ASP A 182 8.32 1.33 12.72
N TRP A 183 9.20 0.53 12.14
CA TRP A 183 10.18 0.97 11.15
C TRP A 183 9.97 0.31 9.77
N ILE A 184 9.95 1.15 8.74
CA ILE A 184 9.81 0.80 7.33
C ILE A 184 10.72 1.68 6.47
N GLU A 185 11.08 1.17 5.30
CA GLU A 185 11.77 1.87 4.23
C GLU A 185 10.86 1.91 3.00
N ARG A 186 10.78 3.09 2.36
CA ARG A 186 9.95 3.34 1.18
C ARG A 186 10.71 4.29 0.27
N GLU A 187 11.35 3.76 -0.75
CA GLU A 187 12.35 4.51 -1.48
C GLU A 187 12.18 4.42 -2.99
N ILE A 188 12.52 5.53 -3.66
CA ILE A 188 12.99 5.51 -5.04
C ILE A 188 14.51 5.53 -4.98
N ASP A 189 15.12 4.38 -5.23
CA ASP A 189 16.55 4.16 -5.13
C ASP A 189 17.22 4.38 -6.50
N HIS A 190 18.15 5.34 -6.55
CA HIS A 190 19.00 5.63 -7.69
C HIS A 190 20.26 4.77 -7.64
N ILE A 191 20.41 3.85 -8.60
CA ILE A 191 21.51 2.89 -8.61
C ILE A 191 22.66 3.47 -9.42
N LEU A 192 23.71 3.87 -8.69
CA LEU A 192 24.95 4.39 -9.22
C LEU A 192 26.00 3.30 -9.34
N MET A 193 26.76 3.31 -10.43
CA MET A 193 27.91 2.45 -10.65
C MET A 193 29.17 3.27 -10.87
N ILE A 194 30.28 2.84 -10.27
CA ILE A 194 31.60 3.45 -10.42
C ILE A 194 32.69 2.38 -10.35
N GLN A 195 33.81 2.58 -11.04
CA GLN A 195 35.04 1.81 -10.80
C GLN A 195 36.13 2.74 -10.29
N ALA A 196 36.67 2.46 -9.10
CA ALA A 196 37.77 3.21 -8.51
C ALA A 196 38.56 2.31 -7.55
N ASP A 197 39.89 2.45 -7.55
CA ASP A 197 40.70 1.88 -6.48
C ASP A 197 40.74 2.90 -5.34
N VAL A 198 40.25 2.50 -4.16
CA VAL A 198 40.05 3.38 -3.00
C VAL A 198 40.67 2.77 -1.75
N ASP A 199 41.19 3.64 -0.89
CA ASP A 199 41.53 3.31 0.50
C ASP A 199 40.27 3.45 1.36
N VAL A 200 39.98 2.41 2.15
CA VAL A 200 38.75 2.32 2.96
C VAL A 200 39.09 2.38 4.45
N GLU A 201 38.50 3.34 5.15
CA GLU A 201 38.57 3.50 6.60
C GLU A 201 37.15 3.57 7.17
N ILE A 202 36.62 2.42 7.60
CA ILE A 202 35.22 2.31 7.99
C ILE A 202 34.90 3.11 9.27
N ASN A 203 33.74 3.78 9.24
CA ASN A 203 33.12 4.36 10.42
C ASN A 203 32.34 3.27 11.18
N GLN A 204 32.83 2.87 12.36
CA GLN A 204 32.25 1.79 13.16
C GLN A 204 30.79 2.04 13.61
N ASN A 205 30.35 3.31 13.64
CA ASN A 205 28.97 3.64 13.99
C ASN A 205 27.98 3.40 12.83
N GLU A 206 28.50 3.26 11.60
CA GLU A 206 27.71 3.03 10.39
C GLU A 206 27.92 1.62 9.83
N VAL A 207 29.17 1.12 9.88
CA VAL A 207 29.64 -0.08 9.19
C VAL A 207 30.44 -0.97 10.13
N SER A 208 30.07 -2.25 10.22
CA SER A 208 30.78 -3.23 11.04
C SER A 208 31.87 -3.99 10.26
N GLU A 209 31.60 -4.34 9.00
CA GLU A 209 32.49 -5.14 8.16
C GLU A 209 32.41 -4.71 6.69
N ILE A 210 33.47 -4.99 5.92
CA ILE A 210 33.49 -4.82 4.46
C ILE A 210 34.02 -6.08 3.77
N LYS A 211 33.63 -6.29 2.52
CA LYS A 211 34.19 -7.32 1.64
C LYS A 211 34.30 -6.82 0.21
N TRP A 212 35.36 -7.24 -0.47
CA TRP A 212 35.45 -7.19 -1.91
C TRP A 212 35.04 -8.55 -2.45
N VAL A 213 33.96 -8.60 -3.23
CA VAL A 213 33.41 -9.86 -3.75
C VAL A 213 33.43 -9.89 -5.26
N THR A 214 33.79 -11.04 -5.81
CA THR A 214 33.58 -11.39 -7.22
C THR A 214 32.10 -11.65 -7.51
N GLN A 215 31.76 -11.78 -8.78
CA GLN A 215 30.40 -12.13 -9.20
C GLN A 215 29.96 -13.47 -8.61
N GLU A 216 30.87 -14.46 -8.63
CA GLU A 216 30.63 -15.79 -8.10
C GLU A 216 30.43 -15.77 -6.58
N GLU A 217 31.27 -15.04 -5.83
CA GLU A 217 31.13 -14.92 -4.38
C GLU A 217 29.83 -14.21 -3.99
N LEU A 218 29.42 -13.16 -4.73
CA LEU A 218 28.13 -12.51 -4.47
C LEU A 218 26.97 -13.46 -4.75
N HIS A 219 27.04 -14.26 -5.82
CA HIS A 219 26.05 -15.27 -6.12
C HIS A 219 25.94 -16.31 -5.00
N GLU A 220 27.08 -16.81 -4.50
CA GLU A 220 27.14 -17.72 -3.35
C GLU A 220 26.52 -17.12 -2.10
N MET A 221 26.76 -15.84 -1.82
CA MET A 221 26.12 -15.13 -0.70
C MET A 221 24.61 -15.03 -0.87
N LEU A 222 24.11 -14.74 -2.08
CA LEU A 222 22.67 -14.62 -2.36
C LEU A 222 21.90 -15.93 -2.19
N VAL A 223 22.53 -17.06 -2.52
CA VAL A 223 21.92 -18.40 -2.37
C VAL A 223 22.16 -19.01 -0.99
N SER A 224 23.00 -18.40 -0.15
CA SER A 224 23.27 -18.89 1.20
C SER A 224 22.08 -18.64 2.13
N ASP A 225 21.69 -19.64 2.92
CA ASP A 225 20.61 -19.59 3.92
C ASP A 225 21.10 -18.95 5.24
N VAL A 226 21.76 -17.79 5.16
CA VAL A 226 22.09 -17.01 6.37
C VAL A 226 20.79 -16.39 6.91
N GLN A 227 20.54 -16.58 8.21
CA GLN A 227 19.37 -16.04 8.91
C GLN A 227 19.81 -15.15 10.07
N GLY A 228 19.13 -14.01 10.27
CA GLY A 228 19.45 -13.03 11.30
C GLY A 228 20.60 -12.10 10.90
N ASP A 229 21.60 -12.00 11.79
CA ASP A 229 22.76 -11.14 11.56
C ASP A 229 23.59 -11.64 10.37
N GLY A 230 23.84 -10.75 9.39
CA GLY A 230 24.51 -11.09 8.14
C GLY A 230 23.57 -11.54 7.01
N GLU A 231 22.26 -11.38 7.14
CA GLU A 231 21.35 -11.45 5.98
C GLU A 231 21.67 -10.35 4.95
N ILE A 232 21.36 -10.59 3.68
CA ILE A 232 21.47 -9.57 2.64
C ILE A 232 20.25 -8.66 2.70
N ALA A 233 20.51 -7.35 2.72
CA ALA A 233 19.49 -6.32 2.70
C ALA A 233 18.51 -6.49 1.51
N PRO A 234 17.19 -6.30 1.70
CA PRO A 234 16.21 -6.52 0.64
C PRO A 234 16.44 -5.70 -0.63
N TRP A 235 16.81 -4.44 -0.49
CA TRP A 235 17.12 -3.57 -1.62
C TRP A 235 18.33 -4.08 -2.40
N PHE A 236 19.40 -4.46 -1.69
CA PHE A 236 20.60 -4.99 -2.35
C PHE A 236 20.33 -6.35 -3.00
N ARG A 237 19.52 -7.20 -2.37
CA ARG A 237 19.05 -8.46 -2.98
C ARG A 237 18.26 -8.18 -4.27
N CYS A 238 17.39 -7.17 -4.30
CA CYS A 238 16.68 -6.77 -5.51
C CYS A 238 17.64 -6.33 -6.62
N ILE A 239 18.58 -5.43 -6.30
CA ILE A 239 19.61 -4.99 -7.25
C ILE A 239 20.38 -6.19 -7.80
N ALA A 240 20.92 -7.03 -6.92
CA ALA A 240 21.85 -8.08 -7.30
C ALA A 240 21.18 -9.29 -8.00
N SER A 241 19.91 -9.58 -7.69
CA SER A 241 19.22 -10.76 -8.24
C SER A 241 18.23 -10.46 -9.36
N ARG A 242 17.70 -9.23 -9.45
CA ARG A 242 16.65 -8.86 -10.42
C ARG A 242 17.14 -7.89 -11.49
N LEU A 243 18.11 -7.03 -11.18
CA LEU A 243 18.60 -5.99 -12.11
C LEU A 243 19.99 -6.27 -12.65
N MET A 244 20.93 -6.61 -11.76
CA MET A 244 22.35 -6.75 -12.11
C MET A 244 22.60 -8.06 -12.84
N ASN A 245 22.87 -7.97 -14.14
CA ASN A 245 23.22 -9.11 -14.99
C ASN A 245 24.74 -9.15 -15.28
N ASN A 246 25.19 -10.11 -16.09
CA ASN A 246 26.61 -10.26 -16.45
C ASN A 246 27.18 -9.04 -17.17
N ASP A 247 26.36 -8.28 -17.90
CA ASP A 247 26.81 -7.12 -18.66
C ASP A 247 27.24 -5.98 -17.72
N TRP A 248 26.65 -5.88 -16.53
CA TRP A 248 27.06 -4.92 -15.49
C TRP A 248 28.49 -5.20 -15.04
N TRP A 249 28.80 -6.46 -14.71
CA TRP A 249 30.15 -6.87 -14.34
C TRP A 249 31.16 -6.67 -15.49
N GLN A 250 30.74 -6.79 -16.74
CA GLN A 250 31.63 -6.58 -17.90
C GLN A 250 31.80 -5.12 -18.30
N ALA A 251 30.91 -4.24 -17.85
CA ALA A 251 30.93 -2.82 -18.10
C ALA A 251 31.80 -2.04 -17.09
N ALA A 252 32.05 -2.60 -15.91
CA ALA A 252 32.88 -1.95 -14.89
C ALA A 252 34.24 -1.50 -15.46
N GLY A 253 34.51 -0.19 -15.38
CA GLY A 253 35.72 0.42 -15.92
C GLY A 253 35.65 0.87 -17.38
N ASP A 254 34.53 0.64 -18.07
CA ASP A 254 34.29 1.07 -19.45
C ASP A 254 33.08 1.99 -19.49
N ALA A 255 33.33 3.31 -19.50
CA ALA A 255 32.28 4.33 -19.52
C ALA A 255 31.32 4.20 -20.72
N GLY A 256 31.80 3.69 -21.86
CA GLY A 256 30.97 3.43 -23.03
C GLY A 256 29.96 2.32 -22.77
N LYS A 257 30.43 1.20 -22.22
CA LYS A 257 29.55 0.08 -21.85
C LYS A 257 28.61 0.41 -20.69
N MET A 258 29.07 1.14 -19.67
CA MET A 258 28.19 1.58 -18.58
C MET A 258 27.07 2.49 -19.09
N ALA A 259 27.35 3.33 -20.09
CA ALA A 259 26.32 4.15 -20.74
C ALA A 259 25.29 3.31 -21.52
N GLU A 260 25.65 2.12 -22.01
CA GLU A 260 24.72 1.19 -22.68
C GLU A 260 23.78 0.47 -21.70
N LEU A 261 24.12 0.41 -20.41
CA LEU A 261 23.28 -0.17 -19.37
C LEU A 261 22.17 0.77 -18.88
N VAL A 262 22.27 2.06 -19.20
CA VAL A 262 21.37 3.08 -18.66
C VAL A 262 19.96 2.91 -19.21
N ASP A 263 18.97 2.90 -18.31
CA ASP A 263 17.56 3.02 -18.67
C ASP A 263 16.87 4.20 -17.95
N ASP A 264 15.73 4.63 -18.50
CA ASP A 264 14.88 5.68 -17.93
C ASP A 264 13.71 5.10 -17.11
N GLN A 265 13.84 3.85 -16.64
CA GLN A 265 12.76 3.16 -15.92
C GLN A 265 12.88 3.36 -14.41
N ILE A 266 11.73 3.29 -13.73
CA ILE A 266 11.66 3.05 -12.29
C ILE A 266 11.13 1.63 -12.14
N HIS A 267 12.02 0.69 -11.85
CA HIS A 267 11.67 -0.72 -11.71
C HIS A 267 10.89 -0.94 -10.40
N ASP A 268 9.67 -1.43 -10.52
CA ASP A 268 8.79 -1.68 -9.37
C ASP A 268 9.09 -3.03 -8.72
N MET A 269 9.67 -2.99 -7.52
CA MET A 269 9.99 -4.19 -6.74
C MET A 269 8.88 -4.55 -5.75
N GLY A 270 7.89 -3.67 -5.57
CA GLY A 270 6.85 -3.79 -4.56
C GLY A 270 7.38 -3.84 -3.13
N ASP A 271 6.68 -4.62 -2.30
CA ASP A 271 7.07 -4.87 -0.92
C ASP A 271 7.95 -6.10 -0.83
N VAL A 272 9.16 -5.89 -0.30
CA VAL A 272 10.23 -6.89 -0.21
C VAL A 272 10.55 -7.24 1.24
N SER A 273 9.65 -6.95 2.18
CA SER A 273 9.83 -7.22 3.61
C SER A 273 10.07 -8.71 3.89
N HIS A 274 9.45 -9.59 3.10
CA HIS A 274 9.58 -11.04 3.21
C HIS A 274 11.01 -11.55 2.94
N MET A 275 11.88 -10.73 2.36
CA MET A 275 13.27 -11.10 2.11
C MET A 275 14.15 -11.08 3.39
N LEU A 276 13.63 -10.56 4.51
CA LEU A 276 14.30 -10.59 5.81
C LEU A 276 13.59 -11.57 6.75
N THR A 277 14.33 -12.55 7.27
CA THR A 277 13.72 -13.58 8.13
C THR A 277 13.28 -13.05 9.49
N TYR A 278 13.91 -11.98 9.99
CA TYR A 278 13.56 -11.34 11.25
C TYR A 278 12.53 -10.22 11.10
N SER A 279 12.08 -9.92 9.88
CA SER A 279 11.07 -8.87 9.66
C SER A 279 9.79 -9.20 10.41
N LYS A 280 9.19 -8.17 11.02
CA LYS A 280 7.85 -8.24 11.62
C LYS A 280 6.94 -7.23 10.94
N GLY A 281 5.74 -7.67 10.53
CA GLY A 281 4.79 -6.74 9.93
C GLY A 281 4.14 -5.83 10.95
N ALA A 282 3.41 -4.85 10.44
CA ALA A 282 2.59 -3.97 11.25
C ALA A 282 1.14 -4.50 11.33
N GLY A 283 0.39 -3.97 12.30
CA GLY A 283 -1.05 -4.22 12.39
C GLY A 283 -1.83 -3.66 11.20
N LEU A 284 -3.13 -3.91 11.20
CA LEU A 284 -4.04 -3.55 10.11
C LEU A 284 -4.08 -2.04 9.83
N SER A 285 -4.12 -1.20 10.87
CA SER A 285 -4.22 0.26 10.68
C SER A 285 -3.03 0.82 9.92
N ILE A 286 -1.81 0.51 10.37
CA ILE A 286 -0.58 0.95 9.73
C ILE A 286 -0.49 0.37 8.31
N SER A 287 -0.83 -0.90 8.13
CA SER A 287 -0.81 -1.54 6.81
C SER A 287 -1.81 -0.91 5.83
N ILE A 288 -2.96 -0.42 6.29
CA ILE A 288 -3.89 0.37 5.47
C ILE A 288 -3.30 1.73 5.17
N GLU A 289 -2.69 2.41 6.16
CA GLU A 289 -2.07 3.73 5.99
C GLU A 289 -0.91 3.72 4.98
N GLU A 290 -0.15 2.62 4.88
CA GLU A 290 0.90 2.41 3.87
C GLU A 290 0.35 2.52 2.43
N VAL A 291 -0.84 1.95 2.19
CA VAL A 291 -1.40 1.67 0.86
C VAL A 291 -2.48 2.68 0.46
N LYS A 292 -3.29 3.12 1.43
CA LYS A 292 -4.46 3.99 1.22
C LYS A 292 -4.15 5.25 0.42
N PRO A 293 -3.09 6.04 0.71
CA PRO A 293 -2.79 7.25 -0.06
C PRO A 293 -2.53 6.95 -1.54
N LEU A 294 -1.87 5.84 -1.83
CA LEU A 294 -1.54 5.44 -3.20
C LEU A 294 -2.79 5.06 -3.99
N VAL A 295 -3.72 4.34 -3.36
CA VAL A 295 -4.99 3.97 -3.99
C VAL A 295 -5.93 5.17 -4.13
N GLU A 296 -6.00 6.06 -3.13
CA GLU A 296 -6.82 7.28 -3.19
C GLU A 296 -6.37 8.26 -4.27
N SER A 297 -5.06 8.33 -4.53
CA SER A 297 -4.50 9.09 -5.66
C SER A 297 -5.05 8.56 -6.99
N ARG A 298 -5.02 7.24 -7.20
CA ARG A 298 -5.50 6.58 -8.42
C ARG A 298 -7.01 6.71 -8.62
N ILE A 299 -7.79 6.60 -7.54
CA ILE A 299 -9.24 6.85 -7.57
C ILE A 299 -9.52 8.31 -7.99
N SER A 300 -8.83 9.26 -7.35
CA SER A 300 -9.01 10.68 -7.62
C SER A 300 -8.64 11.06 -9.05
N GLU A 301 -7.52 10.54 -9.56
CA GLU A 301 -7.11 10.71 -10.95
C GLU A 301 -8.19 10.22 -11.93
N SER A 302 -8.70 9.00 -11.69
CA SER A 302 -9.67 8.35 -12.57
C SER A 302 -11.01 9.08 -12.60
N LEU A 303 -11.56 9.46 -11.43
CA LEU A 303 -12.86 10.12 -11.35
C LEU A 303 -12.82 11.61 -11.78
N ARG A 304 -11.65 12.24 -11.75
CA ARG A 304 -11.46 13.63 -12.24
C ARG A 304 -11.21 13.72 -13.74
N ALA A 305 -10.96 12.59 -14.42
CA ALA A 305 -10.81 12.56 -15.88
C ALA A 305 -12.10 12.94 -16.63
N ALA A 306 -13.26 12.87 -15.96
CA ALA A 306 -14.54 13.27 -16.54
C ALA A 306 -14.58 14.78 -16.87
N ARG A 307 -14.86 15.11 -18.14
CA ARG A 307 -14.92 16.50 -18.64
C ARG A 307 -16.09 17.33 -18.09
N HIS A 308 -17.12 16.67 -17.55
CA HIS A 308 -18.32 17.34 -17.03
C HIS A 308 -18.24 17.55 -15.53
N SER A 309 -18.08 18.80 -15.09
CA SER A 309 -17.82 19.15 -13.68
C SER A 309 -18.86 18.65 -12.70
N ARG A 310 -20.17 18.77 -13.01
CA ARG A 310 -21.24 18.26 -12.14
C ARG A 310 -21.16 16.75 -11.91
N LEU A 311 -20.83 15.99 -12.96
CA LEU A 311 -20.75 14.53 -12.90
C LEU A 311 -19.51 14.11 -12.11
N SER A 312 -18.36 14.73 -12.40
CA SER A 312 -17.13 14.50 -11.62
C SER A 312 -17.33 14.82 -10.14
N ASN A 313 -18.02 15.92 -9.81
CA ASN A 313 -18.32 16.26 -8.42
C ASN A 313 -19.25 15.24 -7.75
N ALA A 314 -20.26 14.73 -8.46
CA ALA A 314 -21.15 13.69 -7.94
C ALA A 314 -20.40 12.38 -7.66
N MET A 315 -19.53 11.92 -8.59
CA MET A 315 -18.70 10.72 -8.39
C MET A 315 -17.71 10.87 -7.22
N MET A 316 -17.15 12.08 -7.04
CA MET A 316 -16.22 12.36 -5.95
C MET A 316 -16.90 12.59 -4.59
N HIS A 317 -18.23 12.70 -4.53
CA HIS A 317 -18.97 13.10 -3.33
C HIS A 317 -18.74 12.13 -2.16
N LEU A 318 -19.01 10.85 -2.36
CA LEU A 318 -18.83 9.82 -1.32
C LEU A 318 -17.36 9.51 -1.00
N ILE A 319 -16.46 9.77 -1.95
CA ILE A 319 -15.01 9.62 -1.74
C ILE A 319 -14.50 10.69 -0.75
N LYS A 320 -14.98 11.93 -0.86
CA LYS A 320 -14.65 13.02 0.07
C LYS A 320 -15.17 12.81 1.49
N GLY A 321 -16.27 12.06 1.64
CA GLY A 321 -16.81 11.64 2.94
C GLY A 321 -15.94 10.65 3.71
N GLY A 322 -14.75 10.32 3.20
CA GLY A 322 -13.81 9.42 3.83
C GLY A 322 -14.15 7.95 3.59
N GLY A 323 -13.71 7.09 4.52
CA GLY A 323 -13.79 5.64 4.41
C GLY A 323 -12.49 4.97 4.84
N LYS A 324 -12.61 3.74 5.35
CA LYS A 324 -11.46 2.94 5.80
C LYS A 324 -10.66 2.35 4.63
N ARG A 325 -11.22 2.34 3.42
CA ARG A 325 -10.62 1.80 2.18
C ARG A 325 -10.16 0.33 2.31
N LEU A 326 -10.80 -0.45 3.18
CA LEU A 326 -10.45 -1.85 3.45
C LEU A 326 -10.40 -2.67 2.15
N ARG A 327 -11.44 -2.57 1.31
CA ARG A 327 -11.52 -3.31 0.05
C ARG A 327 -10.50 -2.82 -0.98
N ALA A 328 -10.24 -1.52 -0.98
CA ALA A 328 -9.27 -0.88 -1.87
C ALA A 328 -7.82 -1.31 -1.59
N THR A 329 -7.45 -1.50 -0.32
CA THR A 329 -6.09 -1.91 0.06
C THR A 329 -5.90 -3.43 0.05
N LEU A 330 -7.00 -4.19 0.13
CA LEU A 330 -6.95 -5.64 0.32
C LEU A 330 -6.17 -6.42 -0.75
N PRO A 331 -6.30 -6.15 -2.07
CA PRO A 331 -5.51 -6.86 -3.07
C PRO A 331 -4.00 -6.76 -2.82
N TRP A 332 -3.52 -5.56 -2.45
CA TRP A 332 -2.10 -5.35 -2.12
C TRP A 332 -1.69 -6.09 -0.84
N LEU A 333 -2.50 -6.01 0.22
CA LEU A 333 -2.20 -6.67 1.50
C LEU A 333 -2.14 -8.20 1.35
N VAL A 334 -3.04 -8.77 0.56
CA VAL A 334 -3.04 -10.20 0.22
C VAL A 334 -1.79 -10.54 -0.58
N ALA A 335 -1.47 -9.79 -1.63
CA ALA A 335 -0.28 -10.05 -2.44
C ALA A 335 1.00 -10.00 -1.60
N LYS A 336 1.12 -9.01 -0.72
CA LYS A 336 2.24 -8.86 0.22
C LYS A 336 2.35 -10.05 1.19
N ALA A 337 1.24 -10.70 1.54
CA ALA A 337 1.21 -11.84 2.45
C ALA A 337 1.62 -13.16 1.79
N VAL A 338 1.30 -13.35 0.50
CA VAL A 338 1.45 -14.64 -0.19
C VAL A 338 2.40 -14.63 -1.41
N GLY A 339 3.00 -13.49 -1.76
CA GLY A 339 3.90 -13.40 -2.90
C GLY A 339 4.45 -11.99 -3.10
N ASN A 340 4.54 -11.55 -4.36
CA ASN A 340 5.07 -10.24 -4.71
C ASN A 340 3.94 -9.21 -4.83
N SER A 341 4.06 -8.06 -4.17
CA SER A 341 3.23 -6.90 -4.50
C SER A 341 3.87 -6.06 -5.61
N HIS A 342 3.08 -5.23 -6.27
CA HIS A 342 3.49 -4.27 -7.30
C HIS A 342 2.35 -3.28 -7.57
N SER A 343 2.65 -2.16 -8.19
CA SER A 343 1.74 -1.02 -8.44
C SER A 343 0.45 -1.39 -9.17
N GLY A 344 0.44 -2.45 -9.98
CA GLY A 344 -0.78 -2.94 -10.64
C GLY A 344 -1.88 -3.36 -9.66
N LEU A 345 -1.51 -3.84 -8.46
CA LEU A 345 -2.47 -4.16 -7.40
C LEU A 345 -3.14 -2.91 -6.80
N LEU A 346 -2.46 -1.77 -6.83
CA LEU A 346 -3.03 -0.49 -6.41
C LEU A 346 -4.08 0.00 -7.41
N ASP A 347 -3.85 -0.24 -8.71
CA ASP A 347 -4.82 0.05 -9.77
C ASP A 347 -6.05 -0.86 -9.68
N ILE A 348 -5.85 -2.15 -9.39
CA ILE A 348 -6.91 -3.10 -9.12
C ILE A 348 -7.72 -2.66 -7.89
N GLY A 349 -7.05 -2.32 -6.79
CA GLY A 349 -7.69 -1.83 -5.58
C GLY A 349 -8.52 -0.57 -5.82
N ALA A 350 -7.99 0.37 -6.60
CA ALA A 350 -8.70 1.58 -7.01
C ALA A 350 -9.96 1.25 -7.83
N ALA A 351 -9.86 0.34 -8.80
CA ALA A 351 -11.00 -0.09 -9.61
C ALA A 351 -12.10 -0.75 -8.76
N ILE A 352 -11.72 -1.63 -7.83
CA ILE A 352 -12.67 -2.29 -6.91
C ILE A 352 -13.35 -1.25 -5.99
N GLU A 353 -12.61 -0.28 -5.47
CA GLU A 353 -13.21 0.76 -4.62
C GLU A 353 -14.12 1.70 -5.42
N ILE A 354 -13.82 1.98 -6.70
CA ILE A 354 -14.72 2.71 -7.59
C ILE A 354 -16.01 1.91 -7.81
N VAL A 355 -15.91 0.59 -8.06
CA VAL A 355 -17.07 -0.30 -8.13
C VAL A 355 -17.87 -0.25 -6.83
N HIS A 356 -17.21 -0.39 -5.68
CA HIS A 356 -17.89 -0.33 -4.38
C HIS A 356 -18.62 1.01 -4.17
N ASN A 357 -18.03 2.13 -4.54
CA ASN A 357 -18.73 3.41 -4.40
C ASN A 357 -19.85 3.57 -5.45
N PHE A 358 -19.73 2.97 -6.64
CA PHE A 358 -20.86 2.87 -7.59
C PHE A 358 -22.03 2.13 -6.95
N THR A 359 -21.79 0.98 -6.32
CA THR A 359 -22.86 0.19 -5.72
C THR A 359 -23.53 0.98 -4.61
N LEU A 360 -22.77 1.71 -3.78
CA LEU A 360 -23.34 2.58 -2.74
C LEU A 360 -24.22 3.70 -3.31
N VAL A 361 -23.80 4.35 -4.41
CA VAL A 361 -24.62 5.42 -5.03
C VAL A 361 -25.96 4.87 -5.52
N HIS A 362 -25.98 3.66 -6.09
CA HIS A 362 -27.20 3.03 -6.58
C HIS A 362 -28.04 2.41 -5.45
N ASP A 363 -27.41 1.82 -4.44
CA ASP A 363 -28.04 1.31 -3.22
C ASP A 363 -28.78 2.42 -2.49
N ASP A 364 -28.16 3.59 -2.28
CA ASP A 364 -28.80 4.77 -1.67
C ASP A 364 -30.07 5.20 -2.42
N ILE A 365 -30.13 5.00 -3.74
CA ILE A 365 -31.31 5.33 -4.57
C ILE A 365 -32.41 4.28 -4.39
N MET A 366 -32.03 3.00 -4.29
CA MET A 366 -32.97 1.89 -4.16
C MET A 366 -33.63 1.87 -2.78
N ASP A 367 -32.85 2.20 -1.75
CA ASP A 367 -33.27 2.19 -0.34
C ASP A 367 -33.89 3.54 0.11
N ASP A 368 -33.93 4.56 -0.77
CA ASP A 368 -34.39 5.93 -0.45
C ASP A 368 -33.63 6.58 0.73
N ASP A 369 -32.33 6.27 0.85
CA ASP A 369 -31.46 6.74 1.94
C ASP A 369 -31.09 8.23 1.77
N ASP A 370 -31.51 9.09 2.70
CA ASP A 370 -31.22 10.54 2.64
C ASP A 370 -29.73 10.88 2.86
N THR A 371 -29.00 10.04 3.60
CA THR A 371 -27.63 10.36 4.07
C THR A 371 -26.68 9.17 4.03
N ARG A 372 -25.40 9.45 3.75
CA ARG A 372 -24.32 8.46 3.73
C ARG A 372 -23.02 9.08 4.25
N ARG A 373 -22.38 8.41 5.22
CA ARG A 373 -21.12 8.86 5.86
C ARG A 373 -21.19 10.31 6.41
N GLY A 374 -22.34 10.69 6.97
CA GLY A 374 -22.56 12.04 7.51
C GLY A 374 -22.73 13.14 6.45
N LEU A 375 -22.84 12.77 5.17
CA LEU A 375 -23.16 13.66 4.05
C LEU A 375 -24.54 13.33 3.50
N ASN A 376 -25.16 14.25 2.76
CA ASN A 376 -26.32 13.95 1.93
C ASN A 376 -25.98 12.82 0.94
N ALA A 377 -26.91 11.90 0.70
CA ALA A 377 -26.75 10.93 -0.37
C ALA A 377 -26.64 11.63 -1.74
N VAL A 378 -26.01 10.97 -2.72
CA VAL A 378 -25.71 11.62 -4.01
C VAL A 378 -26.98 12.04 -4.75
N HIS A 379 -28.07 11.27 -4.62
CA HIS A 379 -29.34 11.59 -5.27
C HIS A 379 -30.07 12.77 -4.60
N ILE A 380 -29.85 13.00 -3.29
CA ILE A 380 -30.32 14.19 -2.58
C ILE A 380 -29.53 15.42 -3.00
N GLU A 381 -28.19 15.33 -3.02
CA GLU A 381 -27.33 16.48 -3.30
C GLU A 381 -27.35 16.90 -4.78
N TYR A 382 -27.32 15.93 -5.69
CA TYR A 382 -27.17 16.16 -7.13
C TYR A 382 -28.42 15.81 -7.95
N GLY A 383 -29.47 15.31 -7.32
CA GLY A 383 -30.69 14.86 -7.98
C GLY A 383 -30.55 13.46 -8.59
N LEU A 384 -31.66 12.71 -8.57
CA LEU A 384 -31.76 11.33 -9.04
C LEU A 384 -31.12 11.07 -10.42
N PRO A 385 -31.38 11.87 -11.49
CA PRO A 385 -30.77 11.62 -12.80
C PRO A 385 -29.24 11.77 -12.79
N THR A 386 -28.68 12.64 -11.94
CA THR A 386 -27.22 12.80 -11.84
C THR A 386 -26.61 11.62 -11.10
N ALA A 387 -27.27 11.13 -10.04
CA ALA A 387 -26.79 10.01 -9.24
C ALA A 387 -26.74 8.70 -10.05
N ILE A 388 -27.78 8.42 -10.85
CA ILE A 388 -27.80 7.27 -11.78
C ILE A 388 -26.58 7.34 -12.73
N ASN A 389 -26.40 8.48 -13.43
CA ASN A 389 -25.28 8.68 -14.35
C ASN A 389 -23.92 8.63 -13.64
N ALA A 390 -23.83 9.06 -12.38
CA ALA A 390 -22.60 8.97 -11.60
C ALA A 390 -22.21 7.52 -11.36
N GLY A 391 -23.14 6.67 -10.91
CA GLY A 391 -22.87 5.24 -10.74
C GLY A 391 -22.49 4.55 -12.07
N ASP A 392 -23.20 4.84 -13.16
CA ASP A 392 -22.90 4.27 -14.48
C ASP A 392 -21.49 4.66 -14.97
N ALA A 393 -21.13 5.93 -14.81
CA ALA A 393 -19.81 6.43 -15.19
C ALA A 393 -18.70 5.82 -14.31
N MET A 394 -18.93 5.69 -13.00
CA MET A 394 -17.99 5.06 -12.08
C MET A 394 -17.70 3.60 -12.47
N LEU A 395 -18.74 2.83 -12.79
CA LEU A 395 -18.57 1.46 -13.27
C LEU A 395 -17.69 1.40 -14.53
N ALA A 396 -17.96 2.27 -15.52
CA ALA A 396 -17.14 2.34 -16.73
C ALA A 396 -15.68 2.73 -16.45
N ILE A 397 -15.46 3.73 -15.59
CA ILE A 397 -14.12 4.21 -15.20
C ILE A 397 -13.33 3.13 -14.46
N ALA A 398 -13.98 2.30 -13.65
CA ALA A 398 -13.30 1.18 -12.98
C ALA A 398 -12.67 0.21 -13.98
N PHE A 399 -13.38 -0.14 -15.05
CA PHE A 399 -12.83 -0.99 -16.12
C PHE A 399 -11.78 -0.28 -16.97
N GLU A 400 -11.98 1.00 -17.28
CA GLU A 400 -10.96 1.82 -17.98
C GLU A 400 -9.64 1.84 -17.21
N ARG A 401 -9.71 1.97 -15.87
CA ARG A 401 -8.53 1.97 -15.00
C ARG A 401 -7.78 0.64 -15.07
N LEU A 402 -8.48 -0.49 -14.99
CA LEU A 402 -7.85 -1.81 -15.09
C LEU A 402 -7.12 -2.00 -16.41
N VAL A 403 -7.73 -1.59 -17.52
CA VAL A 403 -7.15 -1.77 -18.86
C VAL A 403 -5.94 -0.84 -19.08
N SER A 404 -5.92 0.32 -18.40
CA SER A 404 -4.87 1.33 -18.55
C SER A 404 -3.75 1.22 -17.51
N ALA A 405 -3.83 0.24 -16.60
CA ALA A 405 -2.87 0.04 -15.52
C ALA A 405 -1.52 -0.43 -16.06
N LYS A 406 -0.50 0.43 -15.96
CA LYS A 406 0.86 0.15 -16.46
C LYS A 406 1.53 -1.01 -15.71
N GLY A 407 1.18 -1.20 -14.45
CA GLY A 407 1.74 -2.27 -13.61
C GLY A 407 1.10 -3.65 -13.85
N LEU A 408 0.21 -3.80 -14.84
CA LEU A 408 -0.38 -5.08 -15.22
C LEU A 408 0.15 -5.54 -16.58
N ASP A 409 0.54 -6.81 -16.67
CA ASP A 409 0.89 -7.41 -17.95
C ASP A 409 -0.36 -7.54 -18.83
N ASN A 410 -0.22 -7.27 -20.13
CA ASN A 410 -1.31 -7.40 -21.11
C ASN A 410 -1.99 -8.78 -21.11
N LYS A 411 -1.26 -9.84 -20.75
CA LYS A 411 -1.77 -11.21 -20.67
C LYS A 411 -2.80 -11.39 -19.54
N ASP A 412 -2.70 -10.60 -18.48
CA ASP A 412 -3.51 -10.74 -17.27
C ASP A 412 -4.79 -9.88 -17.34
N VAL A 413 -4.76 -8.77 -18.10
CA VAL A 413 -5.86 -7.80 -18.21
C VAL A 413 -7.20 -8.46 -18.53
N ALA A 414 -7.26 -9.37 -19.50
CA ALA A 414 -8.52 -10.01 -19.90
C ALA A 414 -9.13 -10.86 -18.78
N ALA A 415 -8.31 -11.61 -18.06
CA ALA A 415 -8.75 -12.41 -16.92
C ALA A 415 -9.24 -11.52 -15.77
N MET A 416 -8.51 -10.42 -15.50
CA MET A 416 -8.87 -9.46 -14.45
C MET A 416 -10.19 -8.76 -14.75
N VAL A 417 -10.38 -8.28 -15.96
CA VAL A 417 -11.64 -7.67 -16.40
C VAL A 417 -12.80 -8.65 -16.29
N ASN A 418 -12.61 -9.90 -16.74
CA ASN A 418 -13.65 -10.92 -16.62
C ASN A 418 -14.02 -11.21 -15.17
N ARG A 419 -13.01 -11.29 -14.29
CA ARG A 419 -13.23 -11.57 -12.87
C ARG A 419 -13.92 -10.42 -12.15
N LEU A 420 -13.51 -9.17 -12.42
CA LEU A 420 -14.18 -7.98 -11.88
C LEU A 420 -15.64 -7.91 -12.38
N ALA A 421 -15.89 -8.18 -13.66
CA ALA A 421 -17.24 -8.20 -14.21
C ALA A 421 -18.13 -9.30 -13.61
N TRP A 422 -17.57 -10.49 -13.34
CA TRP A 422 -18.27 -11.53 -12.60
C TRP A 422 -18.66 -11.05 -11.20
N MET A 423 -17.75 -10.39 -10.48
CA MET A 423 -17.99 -9.88 -9.14
C MET A 423 -19.09 -8.80 -9.14
N VAL A 424 -19.03 -7.84 -10.07
CA VAL A 424 -20.09 -6.83 -10.24
C VAL A 424 -21.46 -7.49 -10.44
N ARG A 425 -21.53 -8.49 -11.32
CA ARG A 425 -22.78 -9.22 -11.57
C ARG A 425 -23.30 -9.94 -10.33
N ARG A 426 -22.42 -10.62 -9.57
CA ARG A 426 -22.80 -11.27 -8.30
C ARG A 426 -23.30 -10.27 -7.26
N VAL A 427 -22.69 -9.09 -7.19
CA VAL A 427 -23.15 -8.00 -6.31
C VAL A 427 -24.53 -7.51 -6.71
N SER A 428 -24.79 -7.31 -8.00
CA SER A 428 -26.12 -6.95 -8.49
C SER A 428 -27.17 -8.05 -8.23
N GLU A 429 -26.81 -9.32 -8.39
CA GLU A 429 -27.68 -10.45 -8.06
C GLU A 429 -28.02 -10.47 -6.56
N GLY A 430 -27.03 -10.29 -5.68
CA GLY A 430 -27.24 -10.20 -4.23
C GLY A 430 -28.10 -9.01 -3.82
N GLN A 431 -27.88 -7.83 -4.41
CA GLN A 431 -28.71 -6.65 -4.16
C GLN A 431 -30.17 -6.88 -4.59
N GLN A 432 -30.38 -7.51 -5.74
CA GLN A 432 -31.72 -7.83 -6.22
C GLN A 432 -32.45 -8.79 -5.28
N LEU A 433 -31.75 -9.80 -4.75
CA LEU A 433 -32.31 -10.70 -3.74
C LEU A 433 -32.70 -9.96 -2.46
N ASP A 434 -31.86 -9.03 -1.97
CA ASP A 434 -32.15 -8.25 -0.76
C ASP A 434 -33.46 -7.45 -0.92
N ILE A 435 -33.63 -6.76 -2.05
CA ILE A 435 -34.87 -6.03 -2.40
C ILE A 435 -36.07 -6.97 -2.44
N GLU A 436 -35.95 -8.13 -3.09
CA GLU A 436 -37.04 -9.11 -3.19
C GLU A 436 -37.43 -9.72 -1.84
N PHE A 437 -36.52 -9.78 -0.89
CA PHE A 437 -36.76 -10.37 0.43
C PHE A 437 -37.63 -9.52 1.33
N GLU A 438 -37.69 -8.21 1.11
CA GLU A 438 -38.55 -7.29 1.87
C GLU A 438 -40.04 -7.66 1.71
N ASP A 439 -40.45 -8.00 0.49
CA ASP A 439 -41.83 -8.39 0.17
C ASP A 439 -42.10 -9.91 0.32
N ARG A 440 -41.04 -10.73 0.45
CA ARG A 440 -41.18 -12.19 0.50
C ARG A 440 -41.62 -12.66 1.88
N ILE A 441 -42.70 -13.46 1.92
CA ILE A 441 -43.29 -13.99 3.16
C ILE A 441 -42.34 -14.94 3.89
N ALA A 442 -41.63 -15.79 3.13
CA ALA A 442 -40.73 -16.79 3.66
C ALA A 442 -39.40 -16.76 2.91
N VAL A 443 -38.34 -16.41 3.64
CA VAL A 443 -36.94 -16.46 3.21
C VAL A 443 -36.26 -17.56 4.00
N SER A 444 -35.62 -18.50 3.31
CA SER A 444 -34.86 -19.57 3.95
C SER A 444 -33.47 -19.08 4.37
N GLU A 445 -32.81 -19.84 5.23
CA GLU A 445 -31.42 -19.55 5.57
C GLU A 445 -30.49 -19.64 4.35
N GLU A 446 -30.76 -20.56 3.42
CA GLU A 446 -30.00 -20.71 2.17
C GLU A 446 -30.17 -19.47 1.27
N ASP A 447 -31.42 -18.98 1.11
CA ASP A 447 -31.70 -17.74 0.38
C ASP A 447 -30.91 -16.55 0.98
N TYR A 448 -30.87 -16.44 2.31
CA TYR A 448 -30.11 -15.38 3.00
C TYR A 448 -28.60 -15.50 2.76
N PHE A 449 -28.03 -16.70 2.86
CA PHE A 449 -26.60 -16.90 2.61
C PHE A 449 -26.23 -16.59 1.15
N GLU A 450 -27.07 -16.95 0.18
CA GLU A 450 -26.87 -16.58 -1.22
C GLU A 450 -26.88 -15.05 -1.41
N MET A 451 -27.80 -14.36 -0.75
CA MET A 451 -27.91 -12.90 -0.79
C MET A 451 -26.66 -12.23 -0.20
N ILE A 452 -26.25 -12.57 1.04
CA ILE A 452 -25.10 -11.90 1.68
C ILE A 452 -23.76 -12.29 1.02
N GLU A 453 -23.69 -13.49 0.44
CA GLU A 453 -22.56 -13.89 -0.40
C GLU A 453 -22.44 -12.92 -1.57
N GLY A 454 -23.51 -12.77 -2.36
CA GLY A 454 -23.55 -11.89 -3.53
C GLY A 454 -23.34 -10.42 -3.17
N LYS A 455 -24.09 -9.89 -2.20
CA LYS A 455 -24.08 -8.46 -1.85
C LYS A 455 -22.75 -8.01 -1.26
N THR A 456 -22.12 -8.84 -0.42
CA THR A 456 -20.96 -8.43 0.38
C THR A 456 -19.74 -9.33 0.19
N ALA A 457 -19.89 -10.65 0.32
CA ALA A 457 -18.74 -11.54 0.48
C ALA A 457 -17.94 -11.76 -0.81
N VAL A 458 -18.58 -11.81 -1.98
CA VAL A 458 -17.91 -11.98 -3.28
C VAL A 458 -16.90 -10.87 -3.57
N MET A 459 -17.07 -9.67 -3.02
CA MET A 459 -16.10 -8.58 -3.19
C MET A 459 -14.83 -8.84 -2.39
N PHE A 460 -14.93 -9.33 -1.16
CA PHE A 460 -13.77 -9.76 -0.36
C PHE A 460 -13.07 -10.97 -0.98
N LEU A 461 -13.84 -11.97 -1.43
CA LEU A 461 -13.34 -13.12 -2.19
C LEU A 461 -12.54 -12.64 -3.40
N THR A 462 -13.11 -11.73 -4.20
CA THR A 462 -12.48 -11.25 -5.43
C THR A 462 -11.20 -10.45 -5.14
N CYS A 463 -11.19 -9.60 -4.09
CA CYS A 463 -9.97 -8.91 -3.67
C CYS A 463 -8.85 -9.91 -3.31
N ALA A 464 -9.18 -10.95 -2.56
CA ALA A 464 -8.20 -11.94 -2.09
C ALA A 464 -7.73 -12.87 -3.20
N GLU A 465 -8.62 -13.31 -4.09
CA GLU A 465 -8.24 -14.13 -5.24
C GLU A 465 -7.39 -13.34 -6.23
N ILE A 466 -7.78 -12.10 -6.57
CA ILE A 466 -7.01 -11.29 -7.52
C ILE A 466 -5.65 -10.92 -6.91
N GLY A 467 -5.61 -10.53 -5.63
CA GLY A 467 -4.37 -10.20 -4.93
C GLY A 467 -3.37 -11.36 -4.95
N SER A 468 -3.82 -12.57 -4.60
CA SER A 468 -2.97 -13.77 -4.61
C SER A 468 -2.58 -14.22 -6.02
N ARG A 469 -3.48 -14.11 -7.01
CA ARG A 469 -3.17 -14.47 -8.39
C ARG A 469 -2.11 -13.55 -8.98
N MET A 470 -2.24 -12.25 -8.77
CA MET A 470 -1.29 -11.26 -9.29
C MET A 470 0.04 -11.27 -8.56
N SER A 471 0.12 -11.86 -7.36
CA SER A 471 1.37 -11.98 -6.62
C SER A 471 2.29 -13.10 -7.13
N GLY A 472 1.78 -13.95 -8.04
CA GLY A 472 2.46 -15.14 -8.54
C GLY A 472 2.32 -16.36 -7.63
N ALA A 473 1.36 -16.36 -6.71
CA ALA A 473 1.07 -17.52 -5.87
C ALA A 473 0.57 -18.71 -6.69
N ASP A 474 0.73 -19.92 -6.14
CA ASP A 474 0.22 -21.14 -6.77
C ASP A 474 -1.32 -21.28 -6.63
N ASP A 475 -1.92 -22.18 -7.41
CA ASP A 475 -3.37 -22.37 -7.46
C ASP A 475 -3.95 -22.77 -6.08
N GLU A 476 -3.21 -23.50 -5.26
CA GLU A 476 -3.65 -23.88 -3.91
C GLU A 476 -3.75 -22.66 -2.99
N THR A 477 -2.71 -21.82 -3.02
CA THR A 477 -2.66 -20.57 -2.27
C THR A 477 -3.73 -19.59 -2.74
N ILE A 478 -3.94 -19.48 -4.05
CA ILE A 478 -5.00 -18.63 -4.63
C ILE A 478 -6.38 -19.10 -4.14
N GLN A 479 -6.65 -20.40 -4.18
CA GLN A 479 -7.92 -20.93 -3.69
C GLN A 479 -8.08 -20.72 -2.18
N CYS A 480 -7.01 -20.95 -1.40
CA CYS A 480 -7.02 -20.71 0.05
C CYS A 480 -7.34 -19.24 0.38
N MET A 481 -6.76 -18.29 -0.37
CA MET A 481 -7.05 -16.86 -0.20
C MET A 481 -8.46 -16.49 -0.65
N ALA A 482 -8.98 -17.09 -1.73
CA ALA A 482 -10.37 -16.90 -2.14
C ALA A 482 -11.35 -17.38 -1.07
N ASP A 483 -11.13 -18.59 -0.52
CA ASP A 483 -11.94 -19.16 0.56
C ASP A 483 -11.85 -18.28 1.83
N TRP A 484 -10.67 -17.75 2.13
CA TRP A 484 -10.47 -16.82 3.26
C TRP A 484 -11.26 -15.53 3.04
N GLY A 485 -11.16 -14.92 1.86
CA GLY A 485 -11.90 -13.71 1.51
C GLY A 485 -13.42 -13.91 1.59
N LEU A 486 -13.91 -15.07 1.14
CA LEU A 486 -15.32 -15.45 1.28
C LEU A 486 -15.74 -15.56 2.75
N ALA A 487 -14.98 -16.30 3.56
CA ALA A 487 -15.27 -16.48 4.98
C ALA A 487 -15.25 -15.16 5.75
N VAL A 488 -14.26 -14.29 5.49
CA VAL A 488 -14.20 -12.93 6.06
C VAL A 488 -15.41 -12.11 5.64
N GLY A 489 -15.79 -12.15 4.36
CA GLY A 489 -16.94 -11.40 3.86
C GLY A 489 -18.27 -11.84 4.46
N LEU A 490 -18.50 -13.15 4.62
CA LEU A 490 -19.68 -13.71 5.27
C LEU A 490 -19.73 -13.36 6.77
N CYS A 491 -18.60 -13.53 7.46
CA CYS A 491 -18.46 -13.09 8.85
C CYS A 491 -18.75 -11.60 8.99
N PHE A 492 -18.23 -10.78 8.07
CA PHE A 492 -18.40 -9.34 8.09
C PHE A 492 -19.87 -8.92 8.03
N GLN A 493 -20.66 -9.54 7.15
CA GLN A 493 -22.09 -9.21 7.04
C GLN A 493 -22.89 -9.73 8.24
N LEU A 494 -22.67 -10.98 8.66
CA LEU A 494 -23.34 -11.53 9.85
C LEU A 494 -23.10 -10.69 11.11
N MET A 495 -21.88 -10.16 11.25
CA MET A 495 -21.52 -9.29 12.37
C MET A 495 -22.13 -7.90 12.24
N ASP A 496 -22.32 -7.37 11.03
CA ASP A 496 -23.00 -6.09 10.82
C ASP A 496 -24.48 -6.19 11.24
N ASP A 497 -25.15 -7.27 10.83
CA ASP A 497 -26.52 -7.59 11.26
C ASP A 497 -26.61 -7.71 12.80
N LEU A 498 -25.62 -8.36 13.44
CA LEU A 498 -25.55 -8.46 14.91
C LEU A 498 -25.33 -7.11 15.60
N ILE A 499 -24.48 -6.26 15.03
CA ILE A 499 -24.20 -4.92 15.55
C ILE A 499 -25.47 -4.07 15.57
N ASP A 500 -26.32 -4.16 14.53
CA ASP A 500 -27.61 -3.45 14.48
C ASP A 500 -28.51 -3.75 15.69
N VAL A 501 -28.46 -4.98 16.19
CA VAL A 501 -29.29 -5.47 17.30
C VAL A 501 -28.65 -5.27 18.68
N LEU A 502 -27.32 -5.24 18.76
CA LEU A 502 -26.58 -5.29 20.04
C LEU A 502 -26.03 -3.94 20.51
N SER A 503 -25.73 -3.02 19.59
CA SER A 503 -25.10 -1.76 19.96
C SER A 503 -26.11 -0.77 20.51
N ASP A 504 -25.67 0.09 21.44
CA ASP A 504 -26.49 1.23 21.86
C ASP A 504 -26.56 2.28 20.72
N SER A 505 -27.64 3.06 20.71
CA SER A 505 -27.89 4.08 19.68
C SER A 505 -26.77 5.13 19.58
N ASP A 506 -26.05 5.36 20.68
CA ASP A 506 -24.95 6.32 20.77
C ASP A 506 -23.70 5.85 20.01
N THR A 507 -23.45 4.53 19.95
CA THR A 507 -22.30 3.95 19.24
C THR A 507 -22.56 3.73 17.74
N LEU A 508 -23.82 3.47 17.36
CA LEU A 508 -24.22 3.17 15.97
C LEU A 508 -24.45 4.42 15.10
N GLY A 509 -24.81 5.56 15.70
CA GLY A 509 -25.25 6.75 14.95
C GLY A 509 -26.62 6.61 14.28
N LYS A 510 -27.28 5.45 14.42
CA LYS A 510 -28.68 5.16 14.10
C LYS A 510 -29.34 4.42 15.27
N PRO A 511 -30.68 4.47 15.43
CA PRO A 511 -31.37 3.70 16.45
C PRO A 511 -31.10 2.19 16.27
N ALA A 512 -30.81 1.48 17.36
CA ALA A 512 -30.65 0.02 17.32
C ALA A 512 -31.94 -0.66 16.85
N GLY A 513 -31.83 -1.74 16.08
CA GLY A 513 -32.96 -2.50 15.54
C GLY A 513 -33.68 -1.84 14.37
N SER A 514 -33.01 -0.93 13.64
CA SER A 514 -33.57 -0.33 12.42
C SER A 514 -33.94 -1.39 11.39
N ASP A 515 -33.14 -2.45 11.29
CA ASP A 515 -33.35 -3.51 10.30
C ASP A 515 -34.64 -4.28 10.59
N ILE A 516 -35.00 -4.45 11.87
CA ILE A 516 -36.27 -5.05 12.28
C ILE A 516 -37.43 -4.13 11.87
N ALA A 517 -37.33 -2.84 12.15
CA ALA A 517 -38.37 -1.88 11.79
C ALA A 517 -38.61 -1.87 10.27
N GLN A 518 -37.55 -1.88 9.47
CA GLN A 518 -37.63 -1.95 8.01
C GLN A 518 -38.06 -3.32 7.46
N GLY A 519 -38.15 -4.35 8.31
CA GLY A 519 -38.60 -5.68 7.90
C GLY A 519 -37.52 -6.53 7.23
N LYS A 520 -36.24 -6.14 7.33
CA LYS A 520 -35.13 -6.85 6.72
C LYS A 520 -35.07 -8.29 7.23
N ARG A 521 -34.87 -9.22 6.29
CA ARG A 521 -34.84 -10.67 6.56
C ARG A 521 -33.46 -11.13 6.97
N THR A 522 -32.93 -10.59 8.06
CA THR A 522 -31.63 -11.00 8.63
C THR A 522 -31.68 -12.45 9.13
N LEU A 523 -30.51 -13.08 9.32
CA LEU A 523 -30.43 -14.45 9.83
C LEU A 523 -31.19 -14.64 11.16
N MET A 524 -31.16 -13.62 12.02
CA MET A 524 -31.84 -13.64 13.32
C MET A 524 -33.37 -13.67 13.14
N VAL A 525 -33.90 -12.88 12.21
CA VAL A 525 -35.33 -12.85 11.88
C VAL A 525 -35.75 -14.17 11.25
N ILE A 526 -34.99 -14.69 10.28
CA ILE A 526 -35.26 -15.97 9.63
C ILE A 526 -35.30 -17.11 10.66
N HIS A 527 -34.30 -17.18 11.53
CA HIS A 527 -34.26 -18.18 12.60
C HIS A 527 -35.44 -18.02 13.58
N ALA A 528 -35.79 -16.79 13.97
CA ALA A 528 -36.94 -16.51 14.86
C ALA A 528 -38.27 -16.97 14.25
N LEU A 529 -38.48 -16.71 12.95
CA LEU A 529 -39.69 -17.09 12.23
C LEU A 529 -39.78 -18.60 11.97
N SER A 530 -38.65 -19.31 12.00
CA SER A 530 -38.63 -20.79 11.91
C SER A 530 -39.08 -21.48 13.21
N LYS A 531 -39.15 -20.76 14.33
CA LYS A 531 -39.58 -21.32 15.63
C LYS A 531 -41.09 -21.55 15.66
N GLU A 532 -41.52 -22.36 16.62
CA GLU A 532 -42.94 -22.54 16.92
C GLU A 532 -43.58 -21.23 17.40
N ASP A 533 -44.89 -21.10 17.15
CA ASP A 533 -45.69 -19.95 17.58
C ASP A 533 -45.59 -19.76 19.10
N SER A 534 -45.17 -18.56 19.50
CA SER A 534 -44.91 -18.20 20.89
C SER A 534 -45.16 -16.70 21.09
N PRO A 535 -45.37 -16.24 22.34
CA PRO A 535 -45.51 -14.80 22.63
C PRO A 535 -44.37 -13.98 22.04
N SER A 536 -43.12 -14.40 22.23
CA SER A 536 -41.94 -13.72 21.67
C SER A 536 -41.97 -13.68 20.13
N GLN A 537 -42.38 -14.75 19.45
CA GLN A 537 -42.51 -14.72 17.98
C GLN A 537 -43.58 -13.72 17.52
N ARG A 538 -44.72 -13.64 18.22
CA ARG A 538 -45.78 -12.66 17.92
C ARG A 538 -45.36 -11.24 18.22
N ASP A 539 -44.57 -11.03 19.27
CA ASP A 539 -43.98 -9.75 19.63
C ASP A 539 -43.06 -9.25 18.51
N LEU A 540 -42.17 -10.11 17.99
CA LEU A 540 -41.34 -9.78 16.82
C LEU A 540 -42.17 -9.43 15.59
N LEU A 541 -43.17 -10.26 15.26
CA LEU A 541 -44.07 -10.03 14.12
C LEU A 541 -44.87 -8.73 14.25
N SER A 542 -45.11 -8.24 15.47
CA SER A 542 -45.84 -6.99 15.69
C SER A 542 -45.03 -5.74 15.34
N VAL A 543 -43.72 -5.87 15.12
CA VAL A 543 -42.79 -4.76 14.86
C VAL A 543 -42.17 -4.87 13.48
N LEU A 544 -41.94 -6.10 13.00
CA LEU A 544 -41.27 -6.38 11.74
C LEU A 544 -41.98 -5.71 10.55
N GLY A 545 -41.27 -4.82 9.85
CA GLY A 545 -41.78 -4.13 8.64
C GLY A 545 -42.73 -2.96 8.93
N LYS A 546 -42.76 -2.42 10.15
CA LYS A 546 -43.50 -1.18 10.46
C LYS A 546 -42.87 0.10 9.88
N GLY A 547 -41.63 0.04 9.43
CA GLY A 547 -40.85 1.19 8.97
C GLY A 547 -40.83 2.32 10.01
N ASP A 548 -40.97 3.57 9.54
CA ASP A 548 -40.97 4.78 10.36
C ASP A 548 -42.12 4.87 11.39
N SER A 549 -43.11 3.96 11.30
CA SER A 549 -44.21 3.93 12.28
C SER A 549 -43.88 3.16 13.57
N ALA A 550 -42.75 2.44 13.61
CA ALA A 550 -42.30 1.71 14.80
C ALA A 550 -41.81 2.68 15.88
N THR A 551 -42.34 2.56 17.10
CA THR A 551 -41.77 3.31 18.24
C THR A 551 -40.53 2.60 18.78
N GLN A 552 -39.64 3.33 19.47
CA GLN A 552 -38.48 2.70 20.10
C GLN A 552 -38.88 1.60 21.10
N GLU A 553 -39.97 1.79 21.84
CA GLU A 553 -40.51 0.80 22.78
C GLU A 553 -40.96 -0.49 22.07
N GLU A 554 -41.55 -0.35 20.87
CA GLU A 554 -41.90 -1.50 20.04
C GLU A 554 -40.65 -2.20 19.51
N ILE A 555 -39.65 -1.44 19.04
CA ILE A 555 -38.36 -2.00 18.59
C ILE A 555 -37.68 -2.78 19.73
N ASP A 556 -37.65 -2.24 20.95
CA ASP A 556 -37.08 -2.91 22.12
C ASP A 556 -37.79 -4.24 22.45
N VAL A 557 -39.11 -4.30 22.25
CA VAL A 557 -39.89 -5.55 22.36
C VAL A 557 -39.47 -6.57 21.30
N GLY A 558 -39.27 -6.13 20.05
CA GLY A 558 -38.76 -6.97 18.97
C GLY A 558 -37.34 -7.50 19.23
N LEU A 559 -36.44 -6.64 19.73
CA LEU A 559 -35.06 -7.01 20.10
C LEU A 559 -35.06 -8.04 21.24
N LYS A 560 -35.88 -7.82 22.27
CA LYS A 560 -36.05 -8.78 23.37
C LYS A 560 -36.61 -10.12 22.86
N ALA A 561 -37.54 -10.10 21.92
CA ALA A 561 -38.07 -11.31 21.31
C ALA A 561 -36.99 -12.11 20.57
N LEU A 562 -36.10 -11.45 19.80
CA LEU A 562 -34.96 -12.13 19.16
C LEU A 562 -34.03 -12.78 20.17
N ALA A 563 -33.79 -12.13 21.31
CA ALA A 563 -33.00 -12.68 22.41
C ALA A 563 -33.68 -13.91 23.05
N ASP A 564 -34.96 -13.81 23.40
CA ASP A 564 -35.74 -14.88 24.04
C ASP A 564 -35.88 -16.12 23.14
N LEU A 565 -35.92 -15.93 21.82
CA LEU A 565 -35.96 -17.02 20.83
C LEU A 565 -34.58 -17.65 20.55
N GLY A 566 -33.51 -17.13 21.16
CA GLY A 566 -32.13 -17.57 20.96
C GLY A 566 -31.56 -17.20 19.58
N SER A 567 -32.23 -16.32 18.83
CA SER A 567 -31.82 -15.94 17.47
C SER A 567 -30.53 -15.13 17.43
N ILE A 568 -30.32 -14.24 18.41
CA ILE A 568 -29.07 -13.48 18.53
C ILE A 568 -27.89 -14.42 18.73
N GLN A 569 -28.03 -15.39 19.64
CA GLN A 569 -26.98 -16.38 19.91
C GLN A 569 -26.71 -17.26 18.69
N TYR A 570 -27.77 -17.68 17.98
CA TYR A 570 -27.64 -18.45 16.74
C TYR A 570 -26.83 -17.72 15.67
N ALA A 571 -27.15 -16.45 15.41
CA ALA A 571 -26.42 -15.64 14.43
C ALA A 571 -24.96 -15.40 14.86
N ARG A 572 -24.70 -15.18 16.16
CA ARG A 572 -23.34 -15.08 16.72
C ARG A 572 -22.52 -16.33 16.48
N GLU A 573 -23.07 -17.52 16.79
CA GLU A 573 -22.37 -18.79 16.58
C GLU A 573 -22.04 -19.01 15.08
N ARG A 574 -22.93 -18.60 14.17
CA ARG A 574 -22.66 -18.65 12.73
C ARG A 574 -21.56 -17.68 12.31
N ALA A 575 -21.54 -16.46 12.83
CA ALA A 575 -20.49 -15.49 12.55
C ALA A 575 -19.12 -15.97 13.08
N GLU A 576 -19.08 -16.50 14.31
CA GLU A 576 -17.88 -17.06 14.94
C GLU A 576 -17.35 -18.29 14.20
N MET A 577 -18.23 -19.12 13.62
CA MET A 577 -17.84 -20.24 12.76
C MET A 577 -17.06 -19.76 11.52
N TYR A 578 -17.55 -18.73 10.81
CA TYR A 578 -16.83 -18.18 9.65
C TYR A 578 -15.53 -17.47 10.05
N HIS A 579 -15.52 -16.78 11.19
CA HIS A 579 -14.32 -16.18 11.77
C HIS A 579 -13.24 -17.24 12.06
N SER A 580 -13.60 -18.32 12.75
CA SER A 580 -12.69 -19.42 13.06
C SER A 580 -12.19 -20.11 11.80
N ASN A 581 -13.06 -20.31 10.80
CA ASN A 581 -12.68 -20.86 9.50
C ASN A 581 -11.68 -19.96 8.76
N ALA A 582 -11.88 -18.63 8.78
CA ALA A 582 -10.96 -17.69 8.16
C ALA A 582 -9.56 -17.76 8.81
N HIS A 583 -9.44 -17.85 10.14
CA HIS A 583 -8.15 -18.06 10.80
C HIS A 583 -7.51 -19.39 10.43
N ALA A 584 -8.29 -20.48 10.40
CA ALA A 584 -7.79 -21.80 10.00
C ALA A 584 -7.25 -21.82 8.56
N LEU A 585 -7.79 -20.99 7.66
CA LEU A 585 -7.27 -20.82 6.30
C LEU A 585 -5.94 -20.06 6.30
N LEU A 586 -5.80 -19.00 7.11
CA LEU A 586 -4.53 -18.29 7.26
C LEU A 586 -3.43 -19.17 7.87
N ASP A 587 -3.78 -20.09 8.77
CA ASP A 587 -2.84 -21.06 9.38
C ASP A 587 -2.23 -22.06 8.39
N ARG A 588 -2.78 -22.17 7.17
CA ARG A 588 -2.23 -23.00 6.09
C ARG A 588 -1.09 -22.32 5.34
N LEU A 589 -0.94 -21.00 5.49
CA LEU A 589 0.03 -20.22 4.74
C LEU A 589 1.39 -20.18 5.48
N PRO A 590 2.51 -20.06 4.75
CA PRO A 590 3.79 -19.78 5.38
C PRO A 590 3.74 -18.47 6.17
N GLU A 591 4.39 -18.43 7.33
CA GLU A 591 4.51 -17.21 8.12
C GLU A 591 5.19 -16.11 7.31
N SER A 592 4.58 -14.92 7.30
CA SER A 592 5.13 -13.74 6.65
C SER A 592 4.77 -12.47 7.44
N PRO A 593 5.57 -11.40 7.35
CA PRO A 593 5.27 -10.15 8.04
C PRO A 593 3.84 -9.66 7.80
N ALA A 594 3.33 -9.80 6.57
CA ALA A 594 2.02 -9.27 6.19
C ALA A 594 0.81 -10.09 6.66
N LEU A 595 0.99 -11.33 7.13
CA LEU A 595 -0.13 -12.10 7.69
C LEU A 595 -0.74 -11.47 8.95
N ILE A 596 0.04 -10.70 9.72
CA ILE A 596 -0.44 -10.00 10.92
C ILE A 596 -1.65 -9.11 10.59
N ALA A 597 -1.55 -8.32 9.51
CA ALA A 597 -2.63 -7.44 9.08
C ALA A 597 -3.89 -8.21 8.64
N LEU A 598 -3.73 -9.37 7.98
CA LEU A 598 -4.86 -10.19 7.54
C LEU A 598 -5.56 -10.90 8.71
N ARG A 599 -4.80 -11.32 9.72
CA ARG A 599 -5.35 -11.86 10.98
C ARG A 599 -6.13 -10.78 11.74
N GLU A 600 -5.58 -9.58 11.86
CA GLU A 600 -6.28 -8.46 12.47
C GLU A 600 -7.53 -8.02 11.68
N LEU A 601 -7.49 -8.09 10.34
CA LEU A 601 -8.67 -7.88 9.50
C LEU A 601 -9.75 -8.93 9.77
N THR A 602 -9.35 -10.19 9.96
CA THR A 602 -10.26 -11.28 10.30
C THR A 602 -10.94 -11.01 11.65
N ASP A 603 -10.21 -10.49 12.63
CA ASP A 603 -10.75 -10.12 13.95
C ASP A 603 -11.58 -8.83 13.97
N TYR A 604 -11.52 -8.04 12.90
CA TYR A 604 -11.90 -6.63 12.92
C TYR A 604 -13.34 -6.39 13.40
N GLN A 605 -14.29 -7.16 12.89
CA GLN A 605 -15.71 -7.00 13.22
C GLN A 605 -16.05 -7.54 14.61
N LEU A 606 -15.39 -8.60 15.08
CA LEU A 606 -15.60 -9.15 16.42
C LEU A 606 -15.18 -8.15 17.50
N LYS A 607 -14.08 -7.43 17.28
CA LYS A 607 -13.60 -6.38 18.18
C LYS A 607 -14.56 -5.19 18.34
N ARG A 608 -15.60 -5.07 17.49
CA ARG A 608 -16.62 -4.01 17.61
C ARG A 608 -17.79 -4.37 18.53
N ILE A 609 -17.96 -5.66 18.85
CA ILE A 609 -19.03 -6.15 19.74
C ILE A 609 -18.47 -6.49 21.13
N SER A 610 -17.17 -6.74 21.24
CA SER A 610 -16.44 -6.95 22.51
C SER A 610 -16.12 -5.64 23.21
#